data_AF-Q0T4Z2-F1
#
_entry.id   AF-Q0T4Z2-F1
#
_cell.length_a   1.000
_cell.length_b   1.000
_cell.length_c   1.000
_cell.angle_alpha   90.00
_cell.angle_beta   90.00
_cell.angle_gamma   90.00
#
_symmetry.space_group_name_H-M   'P 1'
#
loop_
_entity.id
_entity.type
_entity.pdbx_description
1 polymer ?
#
loop_
_entity_poly.entity_id
_entity_poly.type
_entity_poly.pdbx_seq_one_letter_code
_entity_poly.pdbx_strand_id
1 'polypeptide(L)'
;MEDAIEQIVSYLKHAAQGLEEKKQILYLLGPVGGGKSSLAERLKSLMQLVPIYVLSANGERSPVNDHPFCLFNPQEDAQILEKEYGIPRRYLGTIMSPWAAKRLHEFGGDITKFRVVRCTGNSGHYHLFFF
;
A
#
# COMPACT_ATOMS: atom_id res chain seq x y z
N MET A 1 -8.75 -9.11 25.99
CA MET A 1 -8.04 -7.97 25.36
C MET A 1 -6.84 -8.49 24.58
N GLU A 2 -6.08 -9.41 25.16
CA GLU A 2 -4.98 -10.13 24.48
C GLU A 2 -5.46 -10.86 23.21
N ASP A 3 -6.57 -11.61 23.28
CA ASP A 3 -7.15 -12.30 22.12
C ASP A 3 -7.48 -11.36 20.94
N ALA A 4 -7.96 -10.15 21.21
CA ALA A 4 -8.28 -9.18 20.17
C ALA A 4 -7.02 -8.62 19.49
N ILE A 5 -5.95 -8.40 20.27
CA ILE A 5 -4.65 -7.99 19.74
C ILE A 5 -4.07 -9.13 18.90
N GLU A 6 -4.14 -10.37 19.37
CA GLU A 6 -3.67 -11.54 18.62
C GLU A 6 -4.40 -11.72 17.29
N GLN A 7 -5.72 -11.51 17.26
CA GLN A 7 -6.50 -11.54 16.02
C GLN A 7 -6.06 -10.46 15.02
N ILE A 8 -5.84 -9.22 15.50
CA ILE A 8 -5.33 -8.12 14.66
C ILE A 8 -3.93 -8.46 14.12
N VAL A 9 -3.05 -8.98 14.98
CA VAL A 9 -1.69 -9.38 14.58
C VAL A 9 -1.73 -10.51 13.55
N SER A 10 -2.58 -11.51 13.75
CA SER A 10 -2.79 -12.62 12.82
C SER A 10 -3.29 -12.11 11.46
N TYR A 11 -4.32 -11.27 11.47
CA TYR A 11 -4.86 -10.62 10.28
C TYR A 11 -3.78 -9.83 9.51
N LEU A 12 -3.01 -8.98 10.20
CA LEU A 12 -1.96 -8.18 9.56
C LEU A 12 -0.82 -9.07 9.00
N LYS A 13 -0.45 -10.15 9.70
CA LYS A 13 0.57 -11.10 9.22
C LYS A 13 0.11 -11.81 7.95
N HIS A 14 -1.12 -12.30 7.92
CA HIS A 14 -1.67 -12.98 6.75
C HIS A 14 -1.84 -12.02 5.56
N ALA A 15 -2.34 -10.81 5.80
CA ALA A 15 -2.43 -9.77 4.77
C ALA A 15 -1.06 -9.43 4.18
N ALA A 16 -0.01 -9.32 5.01
CA ALA A 16 1.36 -9.06 4.56
C ALA A 16 1.96 -10.21 3.73
N GLN A 17 1.49 -11.44 3.92
CA GLN A 17 1.85 -12.61 3.12
C GLN A 17 1.10 -12.68 1.78
N GLY A 18 0.13 -11.79 1.55
CA GLY A 18 -0.70 -11.79 0.34
C GLY A 18 -1.83 -12.81 0.36
N LEU A 19 -2.23 -13.28 1.55
CA LEU A 19 -3.40 -14.15 1.75
C LEU A 19 -4.71 -13.35 1.59
N GLU A 20 -5.84 -14.02 1.77
CA GLU A 20 -7.18 -13.47 1.48
C GLU A 20 -7.51 -12.22 2.31
N GLU A 21 -6.95 -12.11 3.52
CA GLU A 21 -7.05 -10.97 4.42
C GLU A 21 -6.61 -9.65 3.77
N LYS A 22 -5.72 -9.69 2.77
CA LYS A 22 -5.29 -8.50 2.00
C LYS A 22 -6.46 -7.79 1.31
N LYS A 23 -7.55 -8.51 0.98
CA LYS A 23 -8.73 -7.97 0.30
C LYS A 23 -9.87 -7.60 1.26
N GLN A 24 -9.70 -7.89 2.55
CA GLN A 24 -10.74 -7.71 3.56
C GLN A 24 -10.60 -6.35 4.26
N ILE A 25 -11.67 -5.90 4.89
CA ILE A 25 -11.69 -4.68 5.72
C ILE A 25 -11.70 -5.10 7.19
N LEU A 26 -10.73 -4.64 7.97
CA LEU A 26 -10.70 -4.84 9.42
C LEU A 26 -11.71 -3.89 10.10
N TYR A 27 -12.77 -4.45 10.67
CA TYR A 27 -13.79 -3.70 11.39
C TYR A 27 -13.74 -4.00 12.90
N LEU A 28 -13.52 -2.96 13.73
CA LEU A 28 -13.44 -3.09 15.18
C LEU A 28 -14.84 -2.91 15.81
N LEU A 29 -15.45 -4.00 16.26
CA LEU A 29 -16.77 -4.03 16.90
C LEU A 29 -16.68 -3.96 18.44
N GLY A 30 -17.62 -3.29 19.10
CA GLY A 30 -17.78 -3.34 20.56
C GLY A 30 -18.56 -2.16 21.16
N PRO A 31 -18.89 -2.21 22.48
CA PRO A 31 -19.67 -1.17 23.15
C PRO A 31 -18.96 0.19 23.19
N VAL A 32 -19.72 1.27 23.27
CA VAL A 32 -19.18 2.63 23.40
C VAL A 32 -18.27 2.70 24.64
N GLY A 33 -17.11 3.36 24.53
CA GLY A 33 -16.12 3.45 25.61
C GLY A 33 -15.14 2.25 25.72
N GLY A 34 -15.30 1.18 24.93
CA GLY A 34 -14.41 0.00 24.96
C GLY A 34 -13.00 0.20 24.38
N GLY A 35 -12.49 1.42 24.27
CA GLY A 35 -11.10 1.70 23.84
C GLY A 35 -10.77 1.49 22.35
N LYS A 36 -11.76 1.18 21.50
CA LYS A 36 -11.58 0.93 20.06
C LYS A 36 -10.89 2.08 19.32
N SER A 37 -11.33 3.31 19.57
CA SER A 37 -10.74 4.51 18.97
C SER A 37 -9.28 4.72 19.42
N SER A 38 -8.95 4.37 20.66
CA SER A 38 -7.57 4.45 21.15
C SER A 38 -6.66 3.42 20.47
N LEU A 39 -7.16 2.19 20.28
CA LEU A 39 -6.44 1.14 19.55
C LEU A 39 -6.22 1.51 18.09
N ALA A 40 -7.25 2.05 17.45
CA ALA A 40 -7.20 2.56 16.10
C ALA A 40 -6.14 3.65 15.88
N GLU A 41 -6.13 4.67 16.73
CA GLU A 41 -5.15 5.75 16.66
C GLU A 41 -3.74 5.21 16.92
N ARG A 42 -3.59 4.23 17.83
CA ARG A 42 -2.30 3.57 18.03
C ARG A 42 -1.85 2.81 16.79
N LEU A 43 -2.71 2.02 16.14
CA LEU A 43 -2.39 1.32 14.90
C LEU A 43 -1.99 2.30 13.79
N LYS A 44 -2.78 3.38 13.62
CA LYS A 44 -2.48 4.45 12.67
C LYS A 44 -1.12 5.09 12.93
N SER A 45 -0.81 5.42 14.18
CA SER A 45 0.49 6.00 14.54
C SER A 45 1.67 5.08 14.21
N LEU A 46 1.51 3.76 14.41
CA LEU A 46 2.52 2.76 14.07
C LEU A 46 2.68 2.60 12.56
N MET A 47 1.57 2.57 11.81
CA MET A 47 1.58 2.49 10.34
C MET A 47 2.27 3.71 9.72
N GLN A 48 2.14 4.88 10.33
CA GLN A 48 2.77 6.12 9.86
C GLN A 48 4.30 6.16 10.05
N LEU A 49 4.88 5.25 10.86
CA LEU A 49 6.33 5.15 11.03
C LEU A 49 7.02 4.65 9.76
N VAL A 50 6.32 3.84 8.95
CA VAL A 50 6.85 3.30 7.71
C VAL A 50 6.38 4.18 6.55
N PRO A 51 7.30 4.73 5.74
CA PRO A 51 6.92 5.53 4.58
C PRO A 51 6.15 4.69 3.55
N ILE A 52 5.10 5.28 3.00
CA ILE A 52 4.41 4.73 1.83
C ILE A 52 4.94 5.44 0.59
N TYR A 53 5.40 4.68 -0.40
CA TYR A 53 5.90 5.21 -1.66
C TYR A 53 4.84 5.09 -2.73
N VAL A 54 4.61 6.16 -3.48
CA VAL A 54 3.60 6.21 -4.53
C VAL A 54 4.16 6.87 -5.79
N LEU A 55 3.55 6.54 -6.92
CA LEU A 55 3.89 7.19 -8.19
C LEU A 55 3.40 8.63 -8.25
N SER A 56 4.22 9.45 -8.92
CA SER A 56 3.91 10.80 -9.36
C SER A 56 4.38 10.98 -10.80
N ALA A 57 3.66 11.80 -11.56
CA ALA A 57 3.96 12.16 -12.94
C ALA A 57 3.58 13.62 -13.16
N ASN A 58 4.46 14.41 -13.77
CA ASN A 58 4.24 15.84 -14.05
C ASN A 58 3.87 16.67 -12.80
N GLY A 59 4.45 16.35 -11.64
CA GLY A 59 4.16 17.04 -10.37
C GLY A 59 2.86 16.60 -9.68
N GLU A 60 2.09 15.70 -10.29
CA GLU A 60 0.85 15.18 -9.72
C GLU A 60 1.09 13.78 -9.14
N ARG A 61 0.55 13.53 -7.94
CA ARG A 61 0.54 12.20 -7.32
C ARG A 61 -0.58 11.35 -7.94
N SER A 62 -0.35 10.03 -8.04
CA SER A 62 -1.42 9.10 -8.40
C SER A 62 -2.63 9.27 -7.46
N PRO A 63 -3.86 9.47 -8.00
CA PRO A 63 -5.05 9.66 -7.18
C PRO A 63 -5.43 8.39 -6.40
N VAL A 64 -4.92 7.23 -6.82
CA VAL A 64 -5.18 5.93 -6.19
C VAL A 64 -3.93 5.36 -5.50
N ASN A 65 -2.88 6.17 -5.34
CA ASN A 65 -1.64 5.77 -4.67
C ASN A 65 -0.96 4.57 -5.32
N ASP A 66 -0.87 4.57 -6.65
CA ASP A 66 -0.18 3.52 -7.40
C ASP A 66 1.20 3.21 -6.80
N HIS A 67 1.43 1.92 -6.57
CA HIS A 67 2.72 1.43 -6.09
C HIS A 67 3.75 1.51 -7.22
N PRO A 68 5.01 1.92 -6.95
CA PRO A 68 6.04 2.06 -8.00
C PRO A 68 6.25 0.81 -8.85
N PHE A 69 6.07 -0.37 -8.25
CA PHE A 69 6.22 -1.64 -8.96
C PHE A 69 5.14 -1.93 -10.01
N CYS A 70 4.05 -1.15 -10.07
CA CYS A 70 3.05 -1.34 -11.12
C CYS A 70 3.54 -0.94 -12.52
N LEU A 71 4.72 -0.30 -12.61
CA LEU A 71 5.35 0.06 -13.89
C LEU A 71 6.16 -1.09 -14.52
N PHE A 72 6.40 -2.18 -13.77
CA PHE A 72 7.22 -3.30 -14.23
C PHE A 72 6.35 -4.47 -14.64
N ASN A 73 6.75 -5.15 -15.71
CA ASN A 73 6.10 -6.35 -16.20
C ASN A 73 6.68 -7.58 -15.46
N PRO A 74 5.86 -8.35 -14.71
CA PRO A 74 6.36 -9.53 -13.99
C PRO A 74 6.98 -10.60 -14.88
N GLN A 75 6.65 -10.63 -16.18
CA GLN A 75 7.15 -11.65 -17.10
C GLN A 75 8.51 -11.28 -17.69
N GLU A 76 8.78 -9.98 -17.80
CA GLU A 76 9.97 -9.45 -18.44
C GLU A 76 10.99 -8.99 -17.39
N ASP A 77 10.55 -8.26 -16.35
CA ASP A 77 11.42 -7.56 -15.41
C ASP A 77 11.73 -8.37 -14.15
N ALA A 78 10.90 -9.35 -13.79
CA ALA A 78 11.00 -10.01 -12.49
C ALA A 78 12.35 -10.68 -12.23
N GLN A 79 12.91 -11.33 -13.24
CA GLN A 79 14.20 -12.01 -13.10
C GLN A 79 15.33 -11.01 -12.87
N ILE A 80 15.30 -9.86 -13.55
CA ILE A 80 16.30 -8.80 -13.41
C ILE A 80 16.17 -8.15 -12.03
N LEU A 81 14.94 -7.80 -11.63
CA LEU A 81 14.66 -7.19 -10.32
C LEU A 81 15.05 -8.11 -9.16
N GLU A 82 14.82 -9.42 -9.29
CA GLU A 82 15.22 -10.41 -8.31
C GLU A 82 16.75 -10.57 -8.23
N LYS A 83 17.44 -10.60 -9.38
CA LYS A 83 18.89 -10.80 -9.44
C LYS A 83 19.69 -9.57 -9.02
N GLU A 84 19.31 -8.38 -9.49
CA GLU A 84 20.08 -7.15 -9.31
C GLU A 84 19.69 -6.40 -8.03
N TYR A 85 18.41 -6.43 -7.65
CA TYR A 85 17.88 -5.65 -6.54
C TYR A 85 17.34 -6.52 -5.40
N GLY A 86 17.36 -7.84 -5.55
CA GLY A 86 16.86 -8.76 -4.53
C GLY A 86 15.36 -8.62 -4.31
N ILE A 87 14.59 -8.12 -5.29
CA ILE A 87 13.14 -7.91 -5.18
C ILE A 87 12.41 -9.20 -5.58
N PRO A 88 11.70 -9.87 -4.64
CA PRO A 88 10.98 -11.08 -4.97
C PRO A 88 9.82 -10.88 -5.95
N ARG A 89 9.69 -11.86 -6.86
CA ARG A 89 8.46 -12.34 -7.55
C ARG A 89 7.16 -11.65 -7.17
N ARG A 90 6.75 -12.00 -5.96
CA ARG A 90 5.45 -11.70 -5.34
C ARG A 90 5.13 -10.21 -5.21
N TYR A 91 6.13 -9.33 -5.25
CA TYR A 91 5.90 -7.88 -5.13
C TYR A 91 5.49 -7.21 -6.44
N LEU A 92 5.63 -7.89 -7.59
CA LEU A 92 5.26 -7.35 -8.90
C LEU A 92 3.78 -7.59 -9.28
N GLY A 93 2.98 -8.17 -8.38
CA GLY A 93 1.55 -8.42 -8.60
C GLY A 93 0.64 -7.17 -8.48
N THR A 94 1.20 -5.96 -8.54
CA THR A 94 0.44 -4.71 -8.43
C THR A 94 -0.19 -4.35 -9.76
N ILE A 95 -1.50 -4.09 -9.75
CA ILE A 95 -2.25 -3.70 -10.95
C ILE A 95 -1.97 -2.22 -11.25
N MET A 96 -1.58 -1.91 -12.48
CA MET A 96 -1.43 -0.53 -12.95
C MET A 96 -2.81 0.13 -13.07
N SER A 97 -3.02 1.28 -12.41
CA SER A 97 -4.29 2.00 -12.53
C SER A 97 -4.48 2.65 -13.91
N PRO A 98 -5.71 3.03 -14.28
CA PRO A 98 -5.97 3.81 -15.50
C PRO A 98 -5.19 5.13 -15.55
N TRP A 99 -4.92 5.75 -14.39
CA TRP A 99 -4.12 6.98 -14.33
C TRP A 99 -2.66 6.71 -14.70
N ALA A 100 -2.06 5.66 -14.14
CA ALA A 100 -0.69 5.27 -14.44
C ALA A 100 -0.55 4.81 -15.90
N ALA A 101 -1.49 4.02 -16.41
CA ALA A 101 -1.51 3.56 -17.80
C ALA A 101 -1.60 4.73 -18.80
N LYS A 102 -2.48 5.71 -18.53
CA LYS A 102 -2.60 6.91 -19.36
C LYS A 102 -1.28 7.70 -19.41
N ARG A 103 -0.64 7.91 -18.25
CA ARG A 103 0.64 8.63 -18.17
C ARG A 103 1.77 7.87 -18.85
N LEU A 104 1.83 6.55 -18.70
CA LEU A 104 2.81 5.72 -19.38
C LEU A 104 2.68 5.83 -20.90
N HIS A 105 1.45 5.83 -21.41
CA HIS A 105 1.18 6.04 -22.84
C HIS A 105 1.62 7.45 -23.30
N GLU A 106 1.26 8.51 -22.56
CA GLU A 106 1.70 9.90 -22.83
C GLU A 106 3.23 10.04 -22.82
N PHE A 107 3.91 9.21 -22.03
CA PHE A 107 5.36 9.16 -21.93
C PHE A 107 6.04 8.32 -23.01
N GLY A 108 5.27 7.64 -23.87
CA GLY A 108 5.78 6.76 -24.91
C GLY A 108 6.38 5.47 -24.35
N GLY A 109 5.88 4.99 -23.21
CA GLY A 109 6.43 3.83 -22.49
C GLY A 109 7.62 4.15 -21.59
N ASP A 110 8.06 5.41 -21.52
CA ASP A 110 9.21 5.80 -20.71
C ASP A 110 8.86 5.91 -19.22
N ILE A 111 9.15 4.84 -18.47
CA ILE A 111 8.94 4.79 -17.02
C ILE A 111 9.82 5.77 -16.24
N THR A 112 10.93 6.26 -16.82
CA THR A 112 11.88 7.17 -16.12
C THR A 112 11.31 8.58 -15.90
N LYS A 113 10.23 8.91 -16.62
CA LYS A 113 9.45 10.14 -16.45
C LYS A 113 8.55 10.12 -15.21
N PHE A 114 8.31 8.95 -14.63
CA PHE A 114 7.69 8.87 -13.32
C PHE A 114 8.67 9.27 -12.21
N ARG A 115 8.11 9.75 -11.11
CA ARG A 115 8.80 10.02 -9.85
C ARG A 115 8.16 9.20 -8.75
N VAL A 116 8.97 8.76 -7.80
CA VAL A 116 8.49 8.12 -6.58
C VAL A 116 8.47 9.17 -5.48
N VAL A 117 7.29 9.42 -4.91
CA VAL A 117 7.14 10.38 -3.81
C VAL A 117 6.82 9.65 -2.52
N ARG A 118 7.43 10.11 -1.43
CA ARG A 118 7.18 9.59 -0.09
C ARG A 118 5.91 10.25 0.47
N CYS A 119 4.99 9.41 0.91
CA CYS A 119 3.80 9.82 1.64
C CYS A 119 4.05 9.62 3.13
N THR A 120 4.17 10.73 3.85
CA THR A 120 4.11 10.76 5.32
C THR A 120 2.71 11.18 5.71
N GLY A 121 2.08 10.45 6.63
CA GLY A 121 0.64 10.56 6.95
C GLY A 121 0.14 11.88 7.58
N ASN A 122 0.84 13.00 7.41
CA ASN A 122 0.43 14.31 7.93
C ASN A 122 -0.44 15.13 6.96
N SER A 123 -0.57 14.73 5.70
CA SER A 123 -1.30 15.51 4.68
C SER A 123 -2.22 14.67 3.79
N GLY A 124 -2.38 13.38 4.08
CA GLY A 124 -3.35 12.51 3.42
C GLY A 124 -4.21 11.84 4.47
N HIS A 125 -5.53 12.07 4.39
CA HIS A 125 -6.51 11.37 5.18
C HIS A 125 -6.44 9.85 4.90
N TYR A 126 -5.60 9.14 5.64
CA TYR A 126 -5.80 7.72 5.87
C TYR A 126 -7.00 7.62 6.81
N HIS A 127 -8.19 7.73 6.25
CA HIS A 127 -9.40 7.35 6.95
C HIS A 127 -9.33 5.83 7.11
N LEU A 128 -8.84 5.35 8.26
CA LEU A 128 -9.54 4.22 8.84
C LEU A 128 -10.95 4.75 9.13
N PHE A 129 -11.87 4.44 8.21
CA PHE A 129 -13.29 4.73 8.41
C PHE A 129 -13.76 3.83 9.56
N PHE A 130 -13.89 4.43 10.75
CA PHE A 130 -14.67 3.86 11.83
C PHE A 130 -16.10 4.39 11.67
N PHE A 131 -16.99 3.53 11.19
CA PHE A 131 -18.43 3.70 11.39
C PHE A 131 -18.80 3.14 12.76
#